data_AF-A0A2V2PS28-F1
#
_entry.id   AF-A0A2V2PS28-F1
#
_cell.length_a   1.000
_cell.length_b   1.000
_cell.length_c   1.000
_cell.angle_alpha   90.00
_cell.angle_beta   90.00
_cell.angle_gamma   90.00
#
_symmetry.space_group_name_H-M   'P 1'
#
loop_
_entity.id
_entity.type
_entity.pdbx_description
1 polymer ?
#
loop_
_entity_poly.entity_id
_entity_poly.type
_entity_poly.pdbx_seq_one_letter_code
_entity_poly.pdbx_strand_id
1 'polypeptide(L)'
;FARVRAATAPPGSPRSLPGSLAGWAEHCAELRDRARKLAVDGDLVFRSWDGERDERITDPEMALPLLLSPYLHMTNNRLHVTIRDEAYLSHVLGRVLKESA
;
A
#
# COMPACT_ATOMS: atom_id res chain seq x y z
N PHE A 1 14.37 -14.78 -4.85
CA PHE A 1 13.03 -14.17 -4.75
C PHE A 1 11.92 -15.05 -4.16
N ALA A 2 12.11 -16.37 -3.98
CA ALA A 2 11.11 -17.23 -3.31
C ALA A 2 10.71 -16.74 -1.90
N ARG A 3 11.63 -16.12 -1.15
CA ARG A 3 11.36 -15.52 0.16
C ARG A 3 10.43 -14.29 0.09
N VAL A 4 10.55 -13.45 -0.93
CA VAL A 4 9.68 -12.28 -1.12
C VAL A 4 8.28 -12.71 -1.53
N ARG A 5 8.14 -13.71 -2.41
CA ARG A 5 6.83 -14.23 -2.81
C ARG A 5 6.10 -14.95 -1.69
N ALA A 6 6.83 -15.75 -0.90
CA ALA A 6 6.27 -16.37 0.30
C ALA A 6 5.86 -15.33 1.35
N ALA A 7 6.58 -14.20 1.41
CA ALA A 7 6.30 -13.09 2.31
C ALA A 7 5.02 -12.31 1.96
N THR A 8 4.63 -12.28 0.69
CA THR A 8 3.40 -11.62 0.21
C THR A 8 2.21 -12.58 0.08
N ALA A 9 2.35 -13.83 0.53
CA ALA A 9 1.28 -14.82 0.47
C ALA A 9 0.16 -14.52 1.49
N PRO A 10 -1.07 -15.03 1.27
CA PRO A 10 -2.19 -14.80 2.19
C PRO A 10 -1.88 -15.24 3.64
N PRO A 11 -2.56 -14.63 4.63
CA PRO A 11 -2.44 -15.04 6.03
C PRO A 11 -2.71 -16.54 6.20
N GLY A 12 -1.84 -17.26 6.92
CA GLY A 12 -1.94 -18.72 7.14
C GLY A 12 -0.89 -19.58 6.44
N SER A 13 0.04 -18.96 5.70
CA SER A 13 1.19 -19.65 5.08
C SER A 13 2.32 -19.92 6.11
N PRO A 14 2.88 -21.14 6.24
CA PRO A 14 3.72 -21.54 7.38
C PRO A 14 5.19 -21.02 7.34
N ARG A 15 5.42 -19.75 7.01
CA ARG A 15 6.70 -19.08 7.31
C ARG A 15 6.45 -17.64 7.74
N SER A 16 6.85 -17.33 8.98
CA SER A 16 6.80 -15.97 9.51
C SER A 16 7.77 -15.08 8.76
N LEU A 17 7.35 -13.84 8.52
CA LEU A 17 8.23 -12.78 8.03
C LEU A 17 9.33 -12.51 9.07
N PRO A 18 10.56 -12.15 8.64
CA PRO A 18 11.56 -11.57 9.56
C PRO A 18 10.99 -10.37 10.32
N GLY A 19 11.43 -10.14 11.56
CA GLY A 19 10.73 -9.26 12.53
C GLY A 19 10.26 -7.89 12.00
N SER A 20 11.12 -7.12 11.33
CA SER A 20 10.72 -5.82 10.75
C SER A 20 9.71 -5.96 9.60
N LEU A 21 9.79 -7.03 8.81
CA LEU A 21 8.84 -7.32 7.74
C LEU A 21 7.49 -7.81 8.28
N ALA A 22 7.50 -8.57 9.38
CA ALA A 22 6.28 -8.99 10.08
C ALA A 22 5.52 -7.77 10.62
N GLY A 23 6.21 -6.91 11.36
CA GLY A 23 5.61 -5.68 11.89
C GLY A 23 5.12 -4.75 10.78
N TRP A 24 5.85 -4.65 9.66
CA TRP A 24 5.38 -3.88 8.50
C TRP A 24 4.13 -4.49 7.86
N ALA A 25 4.04 -5.81 7.73
CA ALA A 25 2.86 -6.47 7.18
C ALA A 25 1.62 -6.30 8.08
N GLU A 26 1.79 -6.41 9.39
CA GLU A 26 0.74 -6.13 10.38
C GLU A 26 0.26 -4.69 10.28
N HIS A 27 1.19 -3.73 10.21
CA HIS A 27 0.88 -2.31 10.03
C HIS A 27 0.13 -2.04 8.72
N CYS A 28 0.54 -2.66 7.61
CA CYS A 28 -0.18 -2.55 6.34
C CYS A 28 -1.63 -3.07 6.43
N ALA A 29 -1.86 -4.18 7.14
CA ALA A 29 -3.19 -4.72 7.36
C ALA A 29 -4.05 -3.79 8.24
N GLU A 30 -3.50 -3.29 9.34
CA GLU A 30 -4.15 -2.31 10.21
C GLU A 30 -4.52 -1.04 9.43
N LEU A 31 -3.59 -0.50 8.64
CA LEU A 31 -3.80 0.71 7.85
C LEU A 31 -4.88 0.51 6.78
N ARG A 32 -4.88 -0.64 6.09
CA ARG A 32 -5.92 -1.02 5.13
C ARG A 32 -7.29 -1.04 5.79
N ASP A 33 -7.40 -1.69 6.95
CA ASP A 33 -8.69 -1.86 7.62
C ASP A 33 -9.23 -0.53 8.16
N ARG A 34 -8.35 0.35 8.67
CA ARG A 34 -8.70 1.73 9.06
C ARG A 34 -9.14 2.59 7.86
N ALA A 35 -8.38 2.58 6.77
CA ALA A 35 -8.72 3.32 5.56
C ALA A 35 -10.06 2.85 4.98
N ARG A 36 -10.31 1.54 4.98
CA ARG A 36 -11.59 0.96 4.56
C ARG A 36 -12.74 1.45 5.43
N LYS A 37 -12.57 1.48 6.76
CA LYS A 37 -13.60 1.99 7.67
C LYS A 37 -13.91 3.46 7.38
N LEU A 38 -12.88 4.31 7.28
CA LEU A 38 -13.06 5.73 6.99
C LEU A 38 -13.73 5.97 5.62
N ALA A 39 -13.43 5.16 4.61
CA ALA A 39 -14.11 5.20 3.32
C ALA A 39 -15.61 4.88 3.47
N VAL A 40 -15.94 3.74 4.08
CA VAL A 40 -17.33 3.31 4.27
C VAL A 40 -18.14 4.30 5.10
N ASP A 41 -17.54 4.87 6.15
CA ASP A 41 -18.18 5.85 7.02
C ASP A 41 -18.36 7.22 6.34
N GLY A 42 -17.71 7.46 5.19
CA GLY A 42 -17.77 8.73 4.45
C GLY A 42 -16.86 9.83 5.01
N ASP A 43 -15.90 9.46 5.86
CA ASP A 43 -14.97 10.35 6.55
C ASP A 43 -13.71 10.67 5.72
N LEU A 44 -13.47 9.93 4.63
CA LEU A 44 -12.41 10.26 3.67
C LEU A 44 -12.90 11.31 2.66
N VAL A 45 -12.37 12.52 2.80
CA VAL A 45 -12.59 13.63 1.89
C VAL A 45 -11.30 13.91 1.13
N PHE A 46 -11.37 13.89 -0.19
CA PHE A 46 -10.27 14.20 -1.09
C PHE A 46 -10.58 15.51 -1.82
N ARG A 47 -9.55 16.30 -2.14
CA ARG A 47 -9.75 17.45 -3.01
C ARG A 47 -9.79 16.99 -4.46
N SER A 48 -10.69 17.56 -5.26
CA SER A 48 -10.70 17.36 -6.70
C SER A 48 -9.37 17.79 -7.32
N TRP A 49 -9.05 17.23 -8.48
CA TRP A 49 -7.82 17.53 -9.21
C TRP A 49 -7.67 19.03 -9.53
N ASP A 50 -8.77 19.70 -9.86
CA ASP A 50 -8.80 21.15 -10.12
C ASP A 50 -8.78 22.00 -8.84
N GLY A 51 -8.86 21.38 -7.66
CA GLY A 51 -8.84 22.10 -6.39
C GLY A 51 -10.14 22.83 -6.07
N GLU A 52 -11.21 22.67 -6.84
CA GLU A 52 -12.44 23.45 -6.70
C GLU A 52 -13.50 22.81 -5.79
N ARG A 53 -13.46 21.49 -5.59
CA ARG A 53 -14.43 20.78 -4.74
C ARG A 53 -13.83 19.68 -3.90
N ASP A 54 -14.54 19.35 -2.83
CA ASP A 54 -14.27 18.19 -1.99
C ASP A 54 -15.09 17.00 -2.49
N GLU A 55 -14.42 15.85 -2.62
CA GLU A 55 -15.00 14.60 -3.08
C GLU A 55 -14.96 13.57 -1.94
N ARG A 56 -16.14 13.10 -1.55
CA ARG A 56 -16.30 12.00 -0.59
C ARG A 56 -16.30 10.70 -1.36
N ILE A 57 -15.22 9.93 -1.23
CA ILE A 57 -15.09 8.63 -1.88
C ILE A 57 -15.43 7.55 -0.86
N THR A 58 -16.63 6.96 -1.01
CA THR A 58 -17.14 5.95 -0.08
C THR A 58 -16.86 4.52 -0.52
N ASP A 59 -16.47 4.31 -1.78
CA ASP A 59 -16.04 3.01 -2.28
C ASP A 59 -14.60 2.72 -1.84
N PRO A 60 -14.36 1.71 -0.99
CA PRO A 60 -13.01 1.35 -0.56
C PRO A 60 -12.08 0.99 -1.72
N GLU A 61 -12.58 0.36 -2.78
CA GLU A 61 -11.74 -0.04 -3.91
C GLU A 61 -11.16 1.16 -4.66
N MET A 62 -11.85 2.31 -4.62
CA MET A 62 -11.33 3.58 -5.12
C MET A 62 -10.51 4.34 -4.08
N ALA A 63 -10.96 4.37 -2.82
CA ALA A 63 -10.34 5.16 -1.76
C ALA A 63 -8.95 4.62 -1.34
N LEU A 64 -8.79 3.30 -1.29
CA LEU A 64 -7.56 2.67 -0.82
C LEU A 64 -6.36 3.00 -1.71
N PRO A 65 -6.38 2.80 -3.05
CA PRO A 65 -5.27 3.19 -3.91
C PRO A 65 -4.96 4.69 -3.83
N LEU A 66 -6.01 5.53 -3.76
CA LEU A 66 -5.86 6.98 -3.72
C LEU A 66 -5.15 7.47 -2.44
N LEU A 67 -5.40 6.84 -1.29
CA LEU A 67 -4.78 7.21 -0.02
C LEU A 67 -3.45 6.49 0.24
N LEU A 68 -3.40 5.18 -0.03
CA LEU A 68 -2.26 4.35 0.36
C LEU A 68 -1.06 4.50 -0.59
N SER A 69 -1.27 4.83 -1.87
CA SER A 69 -0.16 5.09 -2.78
C SER A 69 0.64 6.33 -2.37
N PRO A 70 0.04 7.50 -2.10
CA PRO A 70 0.76 8.65 -1.55
C PRO A 70 1.40 8.37 -0.19
N TYR A 71 0.72 7.62 0.69
CA TYR A 71 1.28 7.23 1.98
C TYR A 71 2.58 6.42 1.84
N LEU A 72 2.60 5.44 0.93
CA LEU A 72 3.79 4.65 0.64
C LEU A 72 4.92 5.52 0.08
N HIS A 73 4.60 6.40 -0.86
CA HIS A 73 5.55 7.35 -1.43
C HIS A 73 6.17 8.26 -0.35
N MET A 74 5.36 8.85 0.53
CA MET A 74 5.86 9.66 1.65
C MET A 74 6.71 8.85 2.63
N THR A 75 6.37 7.58 2.85
CA THR A 75 7.17 6.66 3.67
C THR A 75 8.53 6.42 3.05
N ASN A 76 8.60 6.14 1.74
CA ASN A 76 9.84 6.01 0.98
C ASN A 76 10.69 7.27 1.06
N ASN A 77 10.08 8.44 0.87
CA ASN A 77 10.77 9.73 1.02
C ASN A 77 11.37 9.91 2.42
N ARG A 78 10.65 9.51 3.47
CA ARG A 78 11.12 9.59 4.86
C ARG A 78 12.24 8.60 5.18
N LEU A 79 12.33 7.51 4.42
CA LEU A 79 13.44 6.56 4.44
C LEU A 79 14.59 6.97 3.50
N HIS A 80 14.54 8.18 2.94
CA HIS A 80 15.52 8.71 1.99
C HIS A 80 15.67 7.87 0.72
N VAL A 81 14.64 7.10 0.35
CA VAL A 81 14.57 6.42 -0.93
C VAL A 81 14.39 7.50 -2.01
N THR A 82 15.25 7.49 -3.03
CA THR A 82 15.10 8.44 -4.14
C THR A 82 13.94 8.04 -5.03
N ILE A 83 13.34 8.99 -5.75
CA ILE A 83 12.27 8.72 -6.74
C ILE A 83 12.73 7.66 -7.76
N ARG A 84 14.02 7.70 -8.15
CA ARG A 84 14.60 6.72 -9.07
C ARG A 84 14.62 5.32 -8.47
N ASP A 85 15.02 5.19 -7.21
CA ASP A 85 15.06 3.91 -6.52
C ASP A 85 13.66 3.36 -6.30
N GLU A 86 12.69 4.20 -5.94
CA GLU A 86 11.28 3.82 -5.82
C GLU A 86 10.72 3.27 -7.13
N ALA A 87 11.00 3.94 -8.26
CA ALA A 87 10.59 3.48 -9.58
C ALA A 87 11.26 2.14 -9.94
N TYR A 88 12.57 1.99 -9.66
CA TYR A 88 13.29 0.74 -9.90
C TYR A 88 12.76 -0.42 -9.06
N LEU A 89 12.54 -0.22 -7.75
CA LEU A 89 12.00 -1.23 -6.86
C LEU A 89 10.58 -1.65 -7.27
N SER A 90 9.74 -0.69 -7.66
CA SER A 90 8.39 -0.96 -8.17
C SER A 90 8.42 -1.77 -9.47
N HIS A 91 9.34 -1.46 -10.37
CA HIS A 91 9.55 -2.22 -11.60
C HIS A 91 9.97 -3.66 -11.31
N VAL A 92 10.96 -3.86 -10.44
CA VAL A 92 11.43 -5.19 -10.03
C VAL A 92 10.32 -5.98 -9.35
N LEU A 93 9.55 -5.37 -8.45
CA LEU A 93 8.40 -6.02 -7.80
C LEU A 93 7.36 -6.46 -8.84
N GLY A 94 6.99 -5.57 -9.76
CA GLY A 94 6.02 -5.87 -10.82
C GLY A 94 6.47 -7.01 -11.74
N ARG A 95 7.75 -7.07 -12.10
CA ARG A 95 8.35 -8.19 -12.84
C ARG A 95 8.20 -9.50 -12.09
N VAL A 96 8.54 -9.53 -10.80
CA VAL A 96 8.51 -10.74 -9.97
C VAL A 96 7.08 -11.27 -9.79
N LEU A 97 6.11 -10.37 -9.58
CA LEU A 97 4.71 -10.76 -9.44
C LEU A 97 4.13 -11.30 -10.75
N LYS A 98 4.45 -10.70 -11.90
CA LYS A 98 4.02 -11.17 -13.22
C LYS A 98 4.64 -12.50 -13.62
N GLU A 99 5.90 -12.75 -13.28
CA GLU A 99 6.56 -14.05 -13.52
C GLU A 99 5.95 -15.21 -12.68
N SER A 100 5.05 -14.92 -11.74
CA SER A 100 4.45 -15.90 -10.83
C SER A 100 2.97 -16.17 -11.12
N ALA A 101 2.38 -15.51 -12.12
CA ALA A 101 1.01 -15.69 -12.60
C ALA A 101 0.99 -16.51 -13.89
#